data_AF-A0A3S0RU37-F1
#
_entry.id   AF-A0A3S0RU37-F1
#
_cell.length_a   1.000
_cell.length_b   1.000
_cell.length_c   1.000
_cell.angle_alpha   90.00
_cell.angle_beta   90.00
_cell.angle_gamma   90.00
#
_symmetry.space_group_name_H-M   'P 1'
#
loop_
_entity.id
_entity.type
_entity.pdbx_description
1 polymer ?
#
loop_
_entity_poly.entity_id
_entity_poly.type
_entity_poly.pdbx_seq_one_letter_code
_entity_poly.pdbx_strand_id
1 'polypeptide(L)'
;MIGVRQGVDRVAVWVLAAVVTLAVLAAAAVGTAAPSHATTGGCRDGRCTVYLSKAETKALSEGRVPALPAAAPWQIKASFFALVQGHRWFAGQYANRGWCSAFRVSIYPWESQGYDGYRC
;
A
#
# COMPACT_ATOMS: atom_id res chain seq x y z
N MET A 1 -26.18 47.72 4.83
CA MET A 1 -25.31 46.75 5.54
C MET A 1 -25.24 45.37 4.85
N ILE A 2 -25.44 45.27 3.52
CA ILE A 2 -25.49 43.99 2.79
C ILE A 2 -24.14 43.66 2.10
N GLY A 3 -23.34 44.66 1.71
CA GLY A 3 -22.06 44.46 1.01
C GLY A 3 -20.89 43.94 1.87
N VAL A 4 -20.94 44.12 3.19
CA VAL A 4 -19.86 43.68 4.10
C VAL A 4 -19.89 42.16 4.31
N ARG A 5 -21.08 41.56 4.38
CA ARG A 5 -21.24 40.10 4.56
C ARG A 5 -20.70 39.31 3.35
N GLN A 6 -20.97 39.78 2.14
CA GLN A 6 -20.48 39.13 0.90
C GLN A 6 -18.95 39.14 0.74
N GLY A 7 -18.28 40.15 1.29
CA GLY A 7 -16.82 40.22 1.31
C GLY A 7 -16.20 39.21 2.28
N VAL A 8 -16.80 39.07 3.46
CA VAL A 8 -16.34 38.14 4.50
C VAL A 8 -16.51 36.69 4.05
N ASP A 9 -17.61 36.35 3.38
CA ASP A 9 -17.87 34.99 2.87
C ASP A 9 -16.84 34.57 1.81
N ARG A 10 -16.45 35.49 0.92
CA ARG A 10 -15.44 35.23 -0.11
C ARG A 10 -14.06 35.03 0.51
N VAL A 11 -13.68 35.86 1.48
CA VAL A 11 -12.40 35.72 2.19
C VAL A 11 -12.35 34.40 2.97
N ALA A 12 -13.45 34.00 3.60
CA ALA A 12 -13.53 32.72 4.32
C ALA A 12 -13.33 31.52 3.40
N VAL A 13 -13.91 31.52 2.19
CA VAL A 13 -13.74 30.46 1.19
C VAL A 13 -12.27 30.38 0.72
N TRP A 14 -11.62 31.51 0.46
CA TRP A 14 -10.20 31.52 0.05
C TRP A 14 -9.27 31.04 1.17
N VAL A 15 -9.54 31.39 2.42
CA VAL A 15 -8.78 30.91 3.58
C VAL A 15 -8.95 29.40 3.73
N LEU A 16 -10.18 28.88 3.61
CA LEU A 16 -10.43 27.44 3.69
C LEU A 16 -9.71 26.68 2.56
N ALA A 17 -9.76 27.18 1.33
CA ALA A 17 -9.06 26.58 0.21
C ALA A 17 -7.54 26.54 0.44
N ALA A 18 -6.95 27.64 0.92
CA ALA A 18 -5.53 27.70 1.24
C ALA A 18 -5.11 26.72 2.34
N VAL A 19 -5.93 26.58 3.40
CA VAL A 19 -5.69 25.62 4.49
C VAL A 19 -5.75 24.18 3.98
N VAL A 20 -6.72 23.84 3.14
CA VAL A 20 -6.83 22.50 2.55
C VAL A 20 -5.63 22.20 1.65
N THR A 21 -5.20 23.14 0.81
CA THR A 21 -4.01 22.96 -0.04
C THR A 21 -2.74 22.76 0.79
N LEU A 22 -2.56 23.54 1.85
CA LEU A 22 -1.42 23.37 2.76
C LEU A 22 -1.44 22.02 3.47
N ALA A 23 -2.61 21.55 3.91
CA ALA A 23 -2.77 20.25 4.54
C ALA A 23 -2.43 19.10 3.57
N VAL A 24 -2.85 19.19 2.30
CA VAL A 24 -2.54 18.20 1.26
C VAL A 24 -1.03 18.19 0.95
N LEU A 25 -0.40 19.37 0.86
CA LEU A 25 1.05 19.47 0.61
C LEU A 25 1.87 18.97 1.81
N ALA A 26 1.44 19.26 3.03
CA ALA A 26 2.07 18.74 4.23
C ALA A 26 1.93 17.22 4.33
N ALA A 27 0.75 16.66 4.00
CA ALA A 27 0.56 15.21 3.94
C ALA A 27 1.43 14.55 2.86
N ALA A 28 1.63 15.21 1.71
CA ALA A 28 2.52 14.73 0.65
C ALA A 28 4.00 14.76 1.08
N ALA A 29 4.41 15.77 1.88
CA ALA A 29 5.76 15.88 2.40
C ALA A 29 6.08 14.84 3.50
N VAL A 30 5.10 14.46 4.33
CA VAL A 30 5.27 13.37 5.33
C VAL A 30 5.18 11.99 4.67
N GLY A 31 4.61 11.90 3.46
CA GLY A 31 4.48 10.67 2.68
C GLY A 31 5.74 10.21 1.96
N THR A 32 6.89 10.90 2.08
CA THR A 32 8.15 10.38 1.56
C THR A 32 8.59 9.20 2.42
N ALA A 33 8.20 8.00 1.99
CA ALA A 33 8.62 6.74 2.59
C ALA A 33 10.14 6.75 2.76
N ALA A 34 10.60 6.64 4.01
CA ALA A 34 12.00 6.38 4.32
C ALA A 34 12.47 5.15 3.49
N PRO A 35 13.72 5.13 3.01
CA PRO A 35 14.24 4.00 2.24
C PRO A 35 14.07 2.73 3.07
N SER A 36 13.29 1.78 2.54
CA SER A 36 13.04 0.51 3.19
C SER A 36 14.33 -0.32 3.25
N HIS A 37 14.54 -1.08 4.32
CA HIS A 37 15.40 -2.26 4.24
C HIS A 37 14.92 -3.07 3.03
N ALA A 38 15.80 -3.32 2.07
CA ALA A 38 15.42 -3.87 0.77
C ALA A 38 14.62 -5.16 0.94
N THR A 39 13.55 -5.34 0.16
CA THR A 39 12.91 -6.65 -0.05
C THR A 39 14.01 -7.71 -0.19
N THR A 40 14.04 -8.64 0.75
CA THR A 40 15.01 -9.75 0.70
C THR A 40 14.27 -11.01 0.30
N GLY A 41 14.92 -11.87 -0.45
CA GLY A 41 14.28 -13.09 -0.87
C GLY A 41 15.25 -14.01 -1.57
N GLY A 42 14.90 -15.28 -1.59
CA GLY A 42 15.73 -16.30 -2.18
C GLY A 42 14.95 -17.57 -2.45
N CYS A 43 15.44 -18.32 -3.42
CA CYS A 43 14.97 -19.65 -3.72
C CYS A 43 16.09 -20.64 -3.39
N ARG A 44 15.76 -21.71 -2.66
CA ARG A 44 16.67 -22.80 -2.36
C ARG A 44 15.90 -24.10 -2.22
N ASP A 45 16.41 -25.17 -2.85
CA ASP A 45 15.88 -26.53 -2.74
C ASP A 45 14.36 -26.59 -2.98
N GLY A 46 13.89 -25.92 -4.04
CA GLY A 46 12.46 -25.90 -4.41
C GLY A 46 11.56 -25.00 -3.56
N ARG A 47 12.13 -24.23 -2.63
CA ARG A 47 11.41 -23.28 -1.77
C ARG A 47 11.83 -21.87 -2.09
N CYS A 48 10.88 -20.98 -2.31
CA CYS A 48 11.11 -19.57 -2.48
C CYS A 48 10.44 -18.80 -1.35
N THR A 49 11.13 -17.83 -0.77
CA THR A 49 10.52 -16.89 0.16
C THR A 49 10.94 -15.47 -0.19
N VAL A 50 9.96 -14.57 -0.19
CA VAL A 50 10.14 -13.13 -0.32
C VAL A 50 9.71 -12.49 0.98
N TYR A 51 10.62 -11.76 1.61
CA TYR A 51 10.39 -10.98 2.82
C TYR A 51 10.28 -9.50 2.44
N LEU A 52 9.15 -8.92 2.79
CA LEU A 52 8.90 -7.49 2.71
C LEU A 52 9.28 -6.86 4.04
N SER A 53 9.92 -5.69 3.99
CA SER A 53 10.14 -4.82 5.14
C SER A 53 8.83 -4.16 5.61
N LYS A 54 8.90 -3.48 6.75
CA LYS A 54 7.75 -2.78 7.35
C LYS A 54 7.16 -1.72 6.41
N ALA A 55 8.03 -0.96 5.75
CA ALA A 55 7.63 0.06 4.79
C ALA A 55 7.03 -0.56 3.51
N GLU A 56 7.57 -1.67 3.03
CA GLU A 56 7.03 -2.38 1.85
C GLU A 56 5.69 -3.06 2.15
N THR A 57 5.54 -3.65 3.34
CA THR A 57 4.25 -4.15 3.84
C THR A 57 3.23 -3.02 3.89
N LYS A 58 3.61 -1.82 4.36
CA LYS A 58 2.72 -0.65 4.35
C LYS A 58 2.37 -0.22 2.92
N ALA A 59 3.34 -0.11 2.03
CA ALA A 59 3.12 0.26 0.63
C ALA A 59 2.22 -0.76 -0.11
N LEU A 60 2.38 -2.06 0.18
CA LEU A 60 1.52 -3.10 -0.33
C LEU A 60 0.08 -2.93 0.19
N SER A 61 -0.11 -2.58 1.46
CA SER A 61 -1.45 -2.31 2.01
C SER A 61 -2.16 -1.15 1.30
N GLU A 62 -1.39 -0.15 0.86
CA GLU A 62 -1.89 1.00 0.11
C GLU A 62 -2.19 0.69 -1.36
N GLY A 63 -1.83 -0.52 -1.83
CA GLY A 63 -2.13 -0.99 -3.18
C GLY A 63 -1.04 -0.73 -4.21
N ARG A 64 0.20 -0.50 -3.76
CA ARG A 64 1.35 -0.38 -4.66
C ARG A 64 1.72 -1.76 -5.23
N VAL A 65 1.01 -2.17 -6.27
CA VAL A 65 1.21 -3.45 -6.99
C VAL A 65 1.50 -3.21 -8.47
N PRO A 66 2.20 -4.13 -9.15
CA PRO A 66 2.42 -4.04 -10.59
C PRO A 66 1.09 -4.03 -11.37
N ALA A 67 1.03 -3.24 -12.44
CA ALA A 67 -0.10 -3.29 -13.37
C ALA A 67 0.01 -4.53 -14.26
N LEU A 68 -1.12 -5.21 -14.47
CA LEU A 68 -1.20 -6.30 -15.45
C LEU A 68 -1.18 -5.75 -16.89
N PRO A 69 -0.60 -6.49 -17.86
CA PRO A 69 -0.70 -6.13 -19.27
C PRO A 69 -2.15 -6.00 -19.73
N ALA A 70 -2.44 -4.97 -20.54
CA ALA A 70 -3.79 -4.73 -21.06
C ALA A 70 -4.32 -5.92 -21.89
N ALA A 71 -3.44 -6.64 -22.59
CA ALA A 71 -3.76 -7.82 -23.39
C ALA A 71 -4.06 -9.08 -22.57
N ALA A 72 -3.89 -9.07 -21.23
CA ALA A 72 -4.15 -10.26 -20.42
C ALA A 72 -5.65 -10.67 -20.53
N PRO A 73 -5.94 -11.98 -20.67
CA PRO A 73 -7.29 -12.51 -20.60
C PRO A 73 -8.02 -12.07 -19.32
N TRP A 74 -9.34 -11.88 -19.42
CA TRP A 74 -10.13 -11.35 -18.30
C TRP A 74 -10.10 -12.26 -17.06
N GLN A 75 -9.94 -13.58 -17.25
CA GLN A 75 -9.80 -14.54 -16.15
C GLN A 75 -8.53 -14.26 -15.34
N ILE A 76 -7.40 -14.04 -16.02
CA ILE A 76 -6.13 -13.69 -15.37
C ILE A 76 -6.26 -12.36 -14.64
N LYS A 77 -6.91 -11.37 -15.27
CA LYS A 77 -7.19 -10.08 -14.64
C LYS A 77 -8.00 -10.27 -13.35
N ALA A 78 -9.10 -11.00 -13.41
CA ALA A 78 -9.97 -11.25 -12.27
C ALA A 78 -9.23 -11.95 -11.13
N SER A 79 -8.50 -13.03 -11.42
CA SER A 79 -7.71 -13.76 -10.43
C SER A 79 -6.60 -12.91 -9.81
N PHE A 80 -5.91 -12.10 -10.62
CA PHE A 80 -4.90 -11.17 -10.12
C PHE A 80 -5.51 -10.09 -9.23
N PHE A 81 -6.63 -9.50 -9.63
CA PHE A 81 -7.33 -8.50 -8.82
C PHE A 81 -7.78 -9.07 -7.48
N ALA A 82 -8.32 -10.29 -7.46
CA ALA A 82 -8.68 -10.99 -6.23
C ALA A 82 -7.45 -11.22 -5.33
N LEU A 83 -6.35 -11.68 -5.92
CA LEU A 83 -5.09 -11.91 -5.21
C LEU A 83 -4.54 -10.61 -4.61
N VAL A 84 -4.47 -9.54 -5.40
CA VAL A 84 -4.03 -8.22 -4.95
C VAL A 84 -4.90 -7.72 -3.81
N GLN A 85 -6.23 -7.78 -3.95
CA GLN A 85 -7.13 -7.26 -2.93
C GLN A 85 -6.99 -8.01 -1.59
N GLY A 86 -6.83 -9.33 -1.64
CA GLY A 86 -6.55 -10.14 -0.45
C GLY A 86 -5.22 -9.76 0.21
N HIS A 87 -4.14 -9.67 -0.57
CA HIS A 87 -2.83 -9.31 -0.04
C HIS A 87 -2.81 -7.90 0.56
N ARG A 88 -3.49 -6.92 -0.07
CA ARG A 88 -3.65 -5.57 0.48
C ARG A 88 -4.29 -5.58 1.85
N TRP A 89 -5.37 -6.34 2.00
CA TRP A 89 -6.09 -6.45 3.27
C TRP A 89 -5.20 -7.04 4.37
N PHE A 90 -4.56 -8.19 4.11
CA PHE A 90 -3.66 -8.81 5.09
C PHE A 90 -2.45 -7.96 5.40
N ALA A 91 -1.82 -7.34 4.40
CA ALA A 91 -0.72 -6.40 4.57
C ALA A 91 -1.12 -5.24 5.50
N GLY A 92 -2.34 -4.72 5.35
CA GLY A 92 -2.88 -3.68 6.22
C GLY A 92 -3.00 -4.13 7.67
N GLN A 93 -3.50 -5.35 7.91
CA GLN A 93 -3.58 -5.92 9.26
C GLN A 93 -2.20 -6.07 9.90
N TYR A 94 -1.20 -6.53 9.14
CA TYR A 94 0.17 -6.67 9.63
C TYR A 94 0.84 -5.31 9.86
N ALA A 95 0.72 -4.38 8.92
CA ALA A 95 1.25 -3.02 9.03
C ALA A 95 0.72 -2.31 10.28
N ASN A 96 -0.60 -2.40 10.54
CA ASN A 96 -1.24 -1.77 11.70
C ASN A 96 -0.77 -2.35 13.03
N ARG A 97 -0.24 -3.58 13.04
CA ARG A 97 0.36 -4.23 14.22
C ARG A 97 1.87 -4.03 14.32
N GLY A 98 2.47 -3.32 13.36
CA GLY A 98 3.92 -3.15 13.28
C GLY A 98 4.66 -4.42 12.86
N TRP A 99 4.02 -5.32 12.10
CA TRP A 99 4.62 -6.55 11.58
C TRP A 99 5.04 -6.38 10.13
N CYS A 100 5.94 -7.25 9.68
CA CYS A 100 6.36 -7.39 8.29
C CYS A 100 5.64 -8.55 7.62
N SER A 101 5.72 -8.63 6.30
CA SER A 101 5.02 -9.65 5.52
C SER A 101 5.97 -10.49 4.70
N ALA A 102 5.66 -11.77 4.58
CA ALA A 102 6.41 -12.70 3.76
C ALA A 102 5.47 -13.45 2.81
N PHE A 103 5.98 -13.80 1.64
CA PHE A 103 5.32 -14.69 0.70
C PHE A 103 6.19 -15.92 0.45
N ARG A 104 5.63 -17.11 0.63
CA ARG A 104 6.34 -18.39 0.57
C ARG A 104 5.70 -19.28 -0.49
N VAL A 105 6.54 -19.87 -1.34
CA VAL A 105 6.13 -20.86 -2.34
C VAL A 105 7.06 -22.05 -2.22
N SER A 106 6.50 -23.25 -2.27
CA SER A 106 7.25 -24.51 -2.21
C SER A 106 6.72 -25.46 -3.27
N ILE A 107 7.62 -26.17 -3.94
CA ILE A 107 7.24 -27.29 -4.82
C ILE A 107 6.68 -28.48 -4.02
N TYR A 108 6.91 -28.53 -2.70
CA TYR A 108 6.43 -29.58 -1.83
C TYR A 108 5.05 -29.23 -1.28
N PRO A 109 3.99 -29.97 -1.67
CA PRO A 109 2.61 -29.56 -1.39
C PRO A 109 2.23 -29.65 0.09
N TRP A 110 2.96 -30.42 0.90
CA TRP A 110 2.72 -30.56 2.34
C TRP A 110 3.35 -29.44 3.18
N GLU A 111 4.13 -28.53 2.58
CA GLU A 111 4.70 -27.39 3.29
C GLU A 111 3.72 -26.21 3.36
N SER A 112 3.90 -25.36 4.36
CA SER A 112 3.14 -24.12 4.45
C SER A 112 3.53 -23.18 3.31
N GLN A 113 2.50 -22.72 2.57
CA GLN A 113 2.64 -21.82 1.44
C GLN A 113 1.69 -20.64 1.57
N GLY A 114 2.02 -19.54 0.89
CA GLY A 114 1.18 -18.35 0.82
C GLY A 114 1.76 -17.16 1.60
N TYR A 115 0.86 -16.30 2.03
CA TYR A 115 1.17 -15.00 2.63
C TYR A 115 1.11 -15.08 4.15
N ASP A 116 2.17 -14.61 4.82
CA ASP A 116 2.33 -14.68 6.26
C ASP A 116 2.86 -13.35 6.84
N GLY A 117 2.63 -13.15 8.13
CA GLY A 117 3.16 -12.03 8.90
C GLY A 117 4.27 -12.49 9.83
N TYR A 118 5.37 -11.74 9.91
CA TYR A 118 6.47 -12.01 10.83
C TYR A 118 6.90 -10.76 11.59
N ARG A 119 7.58 -10.96 12.71
CA ARG A 119 8.12 -9.85 13.49
C ARG A 119 9.36 -9.25 12.84
N CYS A 120 9.33 -7.94 12.71
CA CYS A 120 10.41 -7.04 12.35
C CYS A 120 10.29 -5.77 13.22
#